data_AF-C6ESN9-F1
#
_entry.id   AF-C6ESN9-F1
#
_cell.length_a   1.000
_cell.length_b   1.000
_cell.length_c   1.000
_cell.angle_alpha   90.00
_cell.angle_beta   90.00
_cell.angle_gamma   90.00
#
_symmetry.space_group_name_H-M   'P 1'
#
loop_
_entity.id
_entity.type
_entity.pdbx_description
1 polymer ?
#
loop_
_entity_poly.entity_id
_entity_poly.type
_entity_poly.pdbx_seq_one_letter_code
_entity_poly.pdbx_strand_id
1 'polypeptide(L)'
;YRRSTIGMCLTETLDEMVLSGTLSPDLAIQVLVQFDKSMTDALEHQVKSKVTVKGHLHTYRFCDNVWTFILTDATFKNEEIAETIGK
;
A
#
# COMPACT_ATOMS: atom_id res chain seq x y z
N TYR A 1 3.49 1.62 -3.39
CA TYR A 1 2.17 0.96 -3.27
C TYR A 1 2.16 -0.53 -3.61
N ARG A 2 3.19 -1.07 -4.28
CA ARG A 2 3.24 -2.47 -4.74
C ARG A 2 3.05 -3.56 -3.67
N ARG A 3 3.32 -3.26 -2.38
CA ARG A 3 3.08 -4.20 -1.26
C ARG A 3 1.65 -4.20 -0.72
N SER A 4 0.74 -3.40 -1.28
CA SER A 4 -0.69 -3.49 -0.96
C SER A 4 -1.29 -4.76 -1.58
N THR A 5 -2.46 -5.20 -1.12
CA THR A 5 -3.13 -6.38 -1.69
C THR A 5 -3.26 -6.30 -3.21
N ILE A 6 -3.75 -5.16 -3.74
CA ILE A 6 -3.87 -4.97 -5.20
C ILE A 6 -2.51 -5.02 -5.92
N GLY A 7 -1.45 -4.47 -5.32
CA GLY A 7 -0.11 -4.50 -5.89
C GLY A 7 0.54 -5.89 -5.86
N MET A 8 0.30 -6.66 -4.79
CA MET A 8 0.78 -8.04 -4.68
C MET A 8 0.07 -8.94 -5.70
N CYS A 9 -1.26 -8.88 -5.79
CA CYS A 9 -2.01 -9.66 -6.79
C CYS A 9 -1.57 -9.31 -8.22
N LEU A 10 -1.32 -8.02 -8.52
CA LEU A 10 -0.78 -7.62 -9.81
C LEU A 10 0.61 -8.22 -10.06
N THR A 11 1.51 -8.18 -9.06
CA THR A 11 2.87 -8.72 -9.20
C THR A 11 2.85 -10.22 -9.41
N GLU A 12 2.05 -10.96 -8.64
CA GLU A 12 1.85 -12.41 -8.80
C GLU A 12 1.33 -12.76 -10.20
N THR A 13 0.33 -12.02 -10.69
CA THR A 13 -0.21 -12.22 -12.05
C THR A 13 0.85 -11.95 -13.12
N LEU A 14 1.64 -10.89 -12.97
CA LEU A 14 2.72 -10.57 -13.90
C LEU A 14 3.82 -11.64 -13.89
N ASP A 15 4.18 -12.15 -12.72
CA ASP A 15 5.16 -13.22 -12.59
C ASP A 15 4.68 -14.50 -13.30
N GLU A 16 3.41 -14.90 -13.15
CA GLU A 16 2.82 -16.03 -13.87
C GLU A 16 2.84 -15.82 -15.40
N MET A 17 2.54 -14.60 -15.86
CA MET A 17 2.58 -14.25 -17.29
C MET A 17 3.99 -14.28 -17.87
N VAL A 18 5.00 -13.89 -17.06
CA VAL A 18 6.41 -13.97 -17.45
C VAL A 18 6.87 -15.43 -17.49
N LEU A 19 6.52 -16.23 -16.48
CA LEU A 19 6.87 -17.66 -16.41
C LEU A 19 6.25 -18.47 -17.55
N SER A 20 5.03 -18.13 -17.97
CA SER A 20 4.36 -18.77 -19.12
C SER A 20 4.88 -18.29 -20.48
N GLY A 21 5.79 -17.31 -20.52
CA GLY A 21 6.31 -16.73 -21.76
C GLY A 21 5.35 -15.80 -22.48
N THR A 22 4.20 -15.48 -21.87
CA THR A 22 3.20 -14.55 -22.42
C THR A 22 3.72 -13.12 -22.44
N LEU A 23 4.53 -12.75 -21.44
CA LEU A 23 5.03 -11.40 -21.25
C LEU A 23 6.55 -11.41 -21.03
N SER A 24 7.26 -10.41 -21.56
CA SER A 24 8.69 -10.27 -21.26
C SER A 24 8.88 -9.65 -19.87
N PRO A 25 9.99 -9.96 -19.16
CA PRO A 25 10.29 -9.34 -17.87
C PRO A 25 10.32 -7.80 -17.95
N ASP A 26 10.86 -7.24 -19.02
CA ASP A 26 10.92 -5.78 -19.22
C ASP A 26 9.53 -5.16 -19.31
N LEU A 27 8.60 -5.83 -20.00
CA LEU A 27 7.23 -5.34 -20.12
C LEU A 27 6.50 -5.43 -18.77
N ALA A 28 6.76 -6.46 -17.96
CA ALA A 28 6.17 -6.58 -16.62
C ALA A 28 6.62 -5.42 -15.73
N ILE A 29 7.90 -5.05 -15.79
CA ILE A 29 8.44 -3.90 -15.06
C ILE A 29 7.75 -2.61 -15.52
N GLN A 30 7.52 -2.42 -16.82
CA GLN A 30 6.80 -1.25 -17.33
C GLN A 30 5.36 -1.17 -16.80
N VAL A 31 4.66 -2.31 -16.70
CA VAL A 31 3.33 -2.38 -16.08
C VAL A 31 3.40 -1.95 -14.61
N LEU A 32 4.39 -2.41 -13.85
CA LEU A 32 4.55 -2.01 -12.44
C LEU A 32 4.89 -0.51 -12.29
N VAL A 33 5.67 0.06 -13.21
CA VAL A 33 5.94 1.51 -13.24
C VAL A 33 4.66 2.29 -13.53
N GLN A 34 3.84 1.80 -14.47
CA GLN A 34 2.55 2.43 -14.76
C GLN A 34 1.58 2.31 -13.58
N PHE A 35 1.57 1.17 -12.89
CA PHE A 35 0.81 0.97 -11.66
C PHE A 35 1.17 2.00 -10.58
N ASP A 36 2.45 2.27 -10.36
CA ASP A 36 2.87 3.27 -9.37
C ASP A 36 2.33 4.67 -9.69
N LYS A 37 2.34 5.06 -10.97
CA LYS A 37 1.78 6.34 -11.44
C LYS A 37 0.27 6.39 -11.21
N SER A 38 -0.45 5.38 -11.70
CA SER A 38 -1.90 5.32 -11.59
C SER A 38 -2.39 5.26 -10.15
N MET A 39 -1.68 4.56 -9.26
CA MET A 39 -2.05 4.48 -7.85
C MET A 39 -1.82 5.82 -7.13
N THR A 40 -0.72 6.51 -7.45
CA THR A 40 -0.45 7.85 -6.89
C THR A 40 -1.54 8.84 -7.31
N ASP A 41 -1.86 8.86 -8.60
CA ASP A 41 -2.91 9.74 -9.17
C ASP A 41 -4.29 9.46 -8.58
N ALA A 42 -4.67 8.18 -8.44
CA ALA A 42 -5.95 7.80 -7.86
C ALA A 42 -6.07 8.21 -6.39
N LEU A 43 -5.01 8.01 -5.59
CA LEU A 43 -5.01 8.41 -4.18
C LEU A 43 -5.09 9.93 -4.02
N GLU A 44 -4.45 10.70 -4.90
CA GLU A 44 -4.45 12.17 -4.83
C GLU A 44 -5.79 12.77 -5.24
N HIS A 45 -6.40 12.27 -6.32
CA HIS A 45 -7.57 12.92 -6.92
C HIS A 45 -8.91 12.30 -6.52
N GLN A 46 -8.94 11.00 -6.19
CA GLN A 46 -10.19 10.27 -6.00
C GLN A 46 -10.50 10.00 -4.52
N VAL A 47 -9.48 9.85 -3.67
CA VAL A 47 -9.66 9.55 -2.24
C VAL A 47 -9.72 10.85 -1.43
N LYS A 48 -10.91 11.17 -0.92
CA LYS A 48 -11.15 12.39 -0.11
C LYS A 48 -11.39 12.11 1.38
N SER A 49 -11.61 10.85 1.73
CA SER A 49 -11.92 10.43 3.09
C SER A 49 -10.75 10.69 4.03
N LYS A 50 -11.05 11.14 5.24
CA LYS A 50 -10.05 11.42 6.27
C LYS A 50 -10.15 10.42 7.41
N VAL A 51 -9.02 9.83 7.78
CA VAL A 51 -8.93 8.93 8.92
C VAL A 51 -8.07 9.56 10.01
N THR A 52 -8.52 9.43 11.25
CA THR A 52 -7.74 9.76 12.46
C THR A 52 -7.26 8.46 13.08
N VAL A 53 -5.96 8.38 13.36
CA VAL A 53 -5.34 7.24 14.05
C VAL A 53 -4.86 7.69 15.42
N LYS A 54 -5.18 6.92 16.46
CA LYS A 54 -4.67 7.10 17.83
C LYS A 54 -4.14 5.76 18.33
N GLY A 55 -3.08 5.76 19.12
CA GLY A 55 -2.53 4.53 19.69
C GLY A 55 -1.27 4.83 20.50
N HIS A 56 -0.72 3.80 21.13
CA HIS A 56 0.53 3.89 21.87
C HIS A 56 1.70 3.58 20.94
N LEU A 57 2.69 4.47 20.86
CA LEU A 57 3.89 4.23 20.07
C LEU A 57 4.76 3.18 20.77
N HIS A 58 4.97 2.04 20.11
CA HIS A 58 5.88 1.01 20.60
C HIS A 58 7.32 1.29 20.19
N THR A 59 7.55 1.53 18.89
CA THR A 59 8.85 1.94 18.36
C THR A 59 8.69 2.69 17.04
N TYR A 60 9.69 3.48 16.67
CA TYR A 60 9.77 4.16 15.39
C TYR A 60 11.15 4.01 14.75
N ARG A 61 11.24 4.24 13.45
CA ARG A 61 12.49 4.30 12.69
C ARG A 61 12.37 5.33 11.58
N PHE A 62 13.41 6.11 11.39
CA PHE A 62 13.58 6.97 10.23
C PHE A 62 14.91 6.65 9.54
N CYS A 63 14.82 6.21 8.28
CA CYS A 63 15.98 5.86 7.44
C CYS A 63 15.60 6.12 5.98
N ASP A 64 16.52 6.66 5.18
CA ASP A 64 16.32 6.95 3.75
C ASP A 64 15.05 7.76 3.44
N ASN A 65 14.76 8.76 4.29
CA ASN A 65 13.54 9.58 4.21
C ASN A 65 12.22 8.80 4.37
N VAL A 66 12.26 7.57 4.89
CA VAL A 66 11.09 6.73 5.17
C VAL A 66 10.88 6.61 6.67
N TRP A 67 9.68 6.96 7.11
CA TRP A 67 9.21 6.72 8.47
C TRP A 67 8.55 5.35 8.58
N THR A 68 8.89 4.61 9.63
CA THR A 68 8.19 3.39 10.05
C THR A 68 7.78 3.55 11.51
N PHE A 69 6.48 3.37 11.80
CA PHE A 69 5.93 3.39 13.15
C PHE A 69 5.32 2.03 13.47
N ILE A 70 5.54 1.53 14.68
CA ILE A 70 4.84 0.37 15.24
C ILE A 70 4.02 0.89 16.42
N LEU A 71 2.70 0.78 16.31
CA LEU A 71 1.75 1.21 17.33
C LEU A 71 1.12 -0.01 18.01
N THR A 72 0.80 0.11 19.30
CA THR A 72 -0.07 -0.82 20.04
C THR A 72 -1.38 -0.13 20.39
N ASP A 73 -2.45 -0.91 20.48
CA ASP A 73 -3.79 -0.45 20.85
C ASP A 73 -4.26 0.71 19.96
N ALA A 74 -4.13 0.52 18.64
CA ALA A 74 -4.44 1.54 17.66
C ALA A 74 -5.96 1.61 17.39
N THR A 75 -6.54 2.79 17.55
CA THR A 75 -7.90 3.13 17.16
C THR A 75 -7.88 3.94 15.86
N PHE A 76 -8.67 3.50 14.89
CA PHE A 76 -8.90 4.18 13.62
C PHE A 76 -10.32 4.75 13.60
N LYS A 77 -10.45 6.03 13.25
CA LYS A 77 -11.74 6.72 13.15
C LYS A 77 -11.86 7.45 11.82
N ASN A 78 -12.94 7.19 11.11
CA ASN A 78 -13.43 7.92 9.94
C ASN A 78 -14.86 8.42 10.27
N GLU A 79 -15.43 9.29 9.43
CA GLU A 79 -16.78 9.85 9.61
C GLU A 79 -17.88 8.76 9.73
N GLU A 80 -17.64 7.58 9.14
CA GLU A 80 -18.60 6.47 9.12
C GLU A 80 -18.21 5.30 10.05
N ILE A 81 -16.96 5.23 10.51
CA ILE A 81 -16.40 4.03 11.14
C ILE A 81 -15.50 4.41 12.33
N ALA A 82 -15.71 3.79 13.49
CA ALA A 82 -14.79 3.85 14.63
C ALA A 82 -14.43 2.44 15.08
N GLU A 83 -13.22 1.99 14.75
CA GLU A 83 -12.72 0.66 15.08
C GLU A 83 -11.48 0.75 15.97
N THR A 84 -11.44 -0.07 17.03
CA THR A 84 -10.26 -0.20 17.91
C THR A 84 -9.67 -1.58 17.70
N ILE A 85 -8.40 -1.62 17.27
CA ILE A 85 -7.67 -2.86 17.10
C ILE A 85 -6.87 -3.11 18.39
N GLY A 86 -7.43 -3.96 19.24
CA GLY A 86 -6.76 -4.52 20.43
C GLY A 86 -5.98 -5.79 20.08
N LYS A 87 -4.91 -6.06 20.83
CA LYS A 87 -4.12 -7.30 20.71
C LYS A 87 -4.96 -8.57 20.81
#